data_AF-A0A8J6NXP2-F1
#
_entry.id   AF-A0A8J6NXP2-F1
#
_cell.length_a   1.000
_cell.length_b   1.000
_cell.length_c   1.000
_cell.angle_alpha   90.00
_cell.angle_beta   90.00
_cell.angle_gamma   90.00
#
_symmetry.space_group_name_H-M   'P 1'
#
loop_
_entity.id
_entity.type
_entity.pdbx_description
1 polymer ?
#
loop_
_entity_poly.entity_id
_entity_poly.type
_entity_poly.pdbx_seq_one_letter_code
_entity_poly.pdbx_strand_id
1 'polypeptide(L)' 'MNLRRASLLCLSLCLLVLSYSSAYSQEFDKVEITTIKLSENIYMLQGAGGNIGVCVGDDGVFIIDDQFAPLTAKIKSA' A
#
# COMPACT_ATOMS: atom_id res chain seq x y z
N MET A 1 44.97 2.26 18.30
CA MET A 1 44.10 2.37 17.10
C MET A 1 43.87 3.85 16.84
N ASN A 2 44.29 4.41 15.69
CA ASN A 2 44.31 5.87 15.48
C ASN A 2 42.88 6.42 15.33
N LEU A 3 42.58 7.57 15.95
CA LEU A 3 41.25 8.20 15.99
C LEU A 3 40.63 8.38 14.59
N ARG A 4 41.46 8.67 13.58
CA ARG A 4 41.05 8.75 12.17
C ARG A 4 40.55 7.42 11.59
N ARG A 5 41.19 6.29 11.94
CA ARG A 5 40.80 4.95 11.47
C ARG A 5 39.49 4.51 12.12
N ALA A 6 39.31 4.82 13.41
CA ALA A 6 38.06 4.56 14.12
C ALA A 6 36.89 5.36 13.53
N SER A 7 37.12 6.63 13.17
CA SER A 7 36.09 7.49 12.57
C SER A 7 35.67 7.04 11.16
N LEU A 8 36.64 6.61 10.33
CA LEU A 8 36.35 6.04 9.00
C LEU A 8 35.58 4.71 9.07
N LEU A 9 35.91 3.85 10.05
CA LEU A 9 35.18 2.60 10.29
C LEU A 9 33.72 2.85 10.72
N CYS A 10 33.49 3.81 11.63
CA CYS A 10 32.14 4.20 12.02
C CYS A 10 31.31 4.74 10.84
N LEU A 11 31.91 5.59 10.01
CA LEU A 11 31.21 6.17 8.85
C LEU A 11 30.84 5.09 7.81
N SER A 12 31.76 4.16 7.53
CA SER A 12 31.51 3.02 6.64
C SER A 12 30.40 2.12 7.16
N LEU A 13 30.36 1.85 8.47
CA LEU A 13 29.33 1.04 9.09
C LEU A 13 27.96 1.72 9.04
N CYS A 14 27.93 3.04 9.26
CA CYS A 14 26.69 3.82 9.20
C CYS A 14 26.09 3.86 7.79
N LEU A 15 26.92 4.01 6.76
CA LEU A 15 26.50 3.96 5.35
C LEU A 15 25.97 2.57 4.96
N LEU A 16 26.57 1.49 5.48
CA LEU A 16 26.10 0.13 5.26
C LEU A 16 24.69 -0.07 5.83
N VAL A 17 24.42 0.42 7.05
CA VAL A 17 23.10 0.30 7.70
C VAL A 17 22.02 1.09 6.94
N LEU A 18 22.34 2.27 6.42
CA LEU A 18 21.41 3.07 5.61
C LEU A 18 21.08 2.42 4.26
N SER A 19 21.93 1.52 3.76
CA SER A 19 21.69 0.77 2.52
C SER A 19 20.63 -0.33 2.68
N TYR A 20 20.28 -0.70 3.92
CA TYR A 20 19.29 -1.73 4.25
C TYR A 20 17.87 -1.17 4.48
N SER A 21 17.63 0.11 4.17
CA SER A 21 16.27 0.66 4.07
C SER A 21 15.55 0.00 2.89
N SER A 22 15.08 -1.21 3.15
CA SER A 22 14.27 -2.01 2.24
C SER A 22 12.95 -1.27 2.10
N ALA A 23 12.61 -0.87 0.87
CA ALA A 23 11.26 -0.43 0.57
C ALA A 23 10.31 -1.57 0.96
N TYR A 24 9.49 -1.34 1.98
CA TYR A 24 8.48 -2.31 2.41
C TYR A 24 7.42 -2.36 1.31
N SER A 25 7.57 -3.29 0.37
CA SER A 25 6.52 -3.57 -0.61
C SER A 25 5.33 -4.14 0.14
N GLN A 26 4.19 -3.46 0.13
CA GLN A 26 2.95 -4.04 0.62
C GLN A 26 2.64 -5.30 -0.20
N GLU A 27 2.58 -6.44 0.47
CA GLU A 27 2.26 -7.72 -0.15
C GLU A 27 0.74 -7.83 -0.31
N PHE A 28 0.24 -7.27 -1.41
CA PHE A 28 -1.20 -7.19 -1.69
C PHE A 28 -1.85 -8.53 -2.06
N ASP A 29 -1.08 -9.62 -2.15
CA ASP A 29 -1.59 -10.94 -2.51
C ASP A 29 -2.29 -11.67 -1.38
N LYS A 30 -2.09 -11.21 -0.14
CA LYS A 30 -2.76 -11.75 1.06
C LYS A 30 -3.93 -10.87 1.52
N VAL A 31 -4.23 -9.81 0.79
CA VAL A 31 -5.30 -8.87 1.17
C VAL A 31 -6.63 -9.44 0.71
N GLU A 32 -7.46 -9.83 1.68
CA GLU A 32 -8.86 -10.16 1.44
C GLU A 32 -9.67 -8.86 1.32
N ILE A 33 -10.55 -8.79 0.32
CA ILE A 33 -11.49 -7.69 0.13
C ILE A 33 -12.88 -8.19 0.53
N THR A 34 -13.53 -7.48 1.45
CA THR A 34 -14.93 -7.72 1.83
C THR A 34 -15.82 -6.66 1.21
N THR A 35 -16.90 -7.07 0.56
CA THR A 35 -17.88 -6.18 -0.05
C THR A 35 -19.10 -6.01 0.87
N ILE A 36 -19.44 -4.77 1.19
CA ILE A 36 -20.59 -4.41 2.01
C ILE A 36 -21.55 -3.58 1.16
N LYS A 37 -22.78 -4.06 0.97
CA LYS A 37 -23.84 -3.30 0.28
C LYS A 37 -24.41 -2.24 1.21
N LEU A 38 -24.40 -0.98 0.78
CA LEU A 38 -24.92 0.16 1.56
C LEU A 38 -26.29 0.62 1.05
N SER A 39 -26.50 0.60 -0.27
CA SER A 39 -27.79 0.84 -0.92
C SER A 39 -27.87 0.10 -2.27
N GLU A 40 -28.88 0.37 -3.09
CA GLU A 40 -29.07 -0.28 -4.38
C GLU A 40 -27.81 -0.24 -5.26
N ASN A 41 -27.19 0.93 -5.37
CA ASN A 41 -26.06 1.21 -6.26
C ASN A 41 -24.78 1.61 -5.52
N ILE A 42 -24.79 1.59 -4.18
CA ILE A 42 -23.66 2.04 -3.36
C ILE A 42 -23.13 0.89 -2.51
N TYR A 43 -21.82 0.71 -2.57
CA TYR A 43 -21.07 -0.35 -1.89
C TYR A 43 -19.84 0.22 -1.19
N MET A 44 -19.36 -0.52 -0.19
CA MET A 44 -18.07 -0.29 0.44
C MET A 44 -17.22 -1.55 0.29
N LEU A 45 -16.00 -1.40 -0.21
CA LEU A 45 -14.99 -2.45 -0.20
C LEU A 45 -14.05 -2.22 0.98
N GLN A 46 -13.84 -3.24 1.80
CA GLN A 46 -12.97 -3.17 2.97
C GLN A 46 -11.80 -4.13 2.81
N GLY A 47 -10.58 -3.65 3.04
CA GLY A 47 -9.34 -4.45 2.97
C GLY A 47 -8.19 -3.81 3.75
N ALA A 48 -6.94 -4.18 3.43
CA ALA A 48 -5.74 -3.77 4.20
C ALA A 48 -5.39 -2.27 4.17
N GLY A 49 -6.06 -1.49 3.34
CA GLY A 49 -5.87 -0.04 3.13
C GLY A 49 -7.15 0.75 3.41
N GLY A 50 -8.07 0.18 4.20
CA GLY A 50 -9.24 0.88 4.70
C GLY A 50 -10.52 0.62 3.92
N ASN A 51 -11.37 1.65 3.84
CA ASN A 51 -12.71 1.59 3.27
C ASN A 51 -12.74 2.34 1.93
N ILE A 52 -13.08 1.65 0.85
CA ILE A 52 -13.25 2.21 -0.49
C ILE A 52 -14.73 2.35 -0.77
N GLY A 53 -15.18 3.53 -1.21
CA GLY A 53 -16.55 3.76 -1.67
C GLY A 53 -16.72 3.41 -3.15
N VAL A 54 -17.78 2.70 -3.49
CA VAL A 54 -18.10 2.32 -4.87
C VAL A 54 -19.54 2.69 -5.21
N CYS A 55 -19.73 3.40 -6.31
CA CYS A 55 -21.04 3.71 -6.90
C CYS A 55 -21.13 3.07 -8.29
N VAL A 56 -22.19 2.31 -8.55
CA VAL A 56 -22.42 1.60 -9.82
C VAL A 56 -23.63 2.21 -10.52
N GLY A 57 -23.44 2.67 -11.74
CA GLY A 57 -24.49 3.14 -12.63
C GLY A 57 -24.42 2.48 -14.00
N ASP A 58 -25.44 2.72 -14.84
CA ASP A 58 -25.52 2.16 -16.19
C ASP A 58 -24.39 2.67 -17.11
N ASP A 59 -23.81 3.82 -16.77
CA ASP A 59 -22.71 4.49 -17.47
C ASP A 59 -21.32 4.12 -16.93
N GLY A 60 -21.24 3.45 -15.78
CA GLY A 60 -19.98 2.92 -15.26
C GLY A 60 -19.88 2.82 -13.74
N VAL A 61 -18.65 2.67 -13.27
CA VAL A 61 -18.32 2.52 -11.84
C VAL A 61 -17.47 3.71 -11.40
N PHE A 62 -17.94 4.41 -10.37
CA PHE A 62 -17.21 5.50 -9.73
C PHE A 62 -16.66 5.03 -8.38
N ILE A 63 -15.37 5.24 -8.15
CA ILE A 63 -14.63 4.75 -6.97
C ILE A 63 -14.03 5.92 -6.22
N ILE A 64 -14.18 5.91 -4.89
CA ILE A 64 -13.57 6.86 -3.95
C ILE A 64 -12.58 6.07 -3.09
N ASP A 65 -11.29 6.36 -3.26
CA ASP A 65 -10.17 5.66 -2.62
C ASP A 65 -9.01 6.65 -2.38
N ASP A 66 -8.31 6.50 -1.27
CA ASP A 66 -7.13 7.31 -0.90
C ASP A 66 -5.81 6.52 -0.83
N GLN A 67 -5.84 5.17 -0.97
CA GLN A 67 -4.67 4.31 -0.67
C GLN A 67 -4.39 3.21 -1.69
N PHE A 68 -5.35 2.80 -2.52
CA PHE A 68 -5.17 1.62 -3.37
C PHE A 68 -5.12 1.89 -4.87
N ALA A 69 -4.53 3.02 -5.28
CA ALA A 69 -4.21 3.26 -6.69
C ALA A 69 -3.57 2.03 -7.38
N PRO A 70 -2.63 1.27 -6.76
CA PRO A 70 -2.07 0.05 -7.33
C PRO A 70 -3.03 -1.15 -7.43
N LEU A 71 -4.11 -1.21 -6.63
CA LEU A 71 -5.07 -2.34 -6.65
C LEU A 71 -6.25 -2.16 -7.59
N THR A 72 -6.29 -1.06 -8.34
CA THR A 72 -7.34 -0.78 -9.32
C THR A 72 -7.68 -2.00 -10.19
N ALA A 73 -6.67 -2.78 -10.60
CA ALA A 73 -6.88 -3.99 -11.40
C ALA A 73 -7.63 -5.10 -10.65
N LYS A 74 -7.30 -5.36 -9.37
CA LYS A 74 -8.00 -6.36 -8.54
C LYS A 74 -9.44 -5.93 -8.24
N ILE A 75 -9.66 -4.64 -7.96
CA ILE A 75 -11.00 -4.08 -7.71
C ILE A 75 -11.90 -4.22 -8.94
N LYS A 76 -11.39 -3.97 -10.14
CA LYS A 76 -12.16 -4.14 -11.39
C LYS A 76 -12.59 -5.59 -11.66
N SER A 77 -11.92 -6.57 -11.07
CA SER A 77 -12.22 -8.00 -11.27
C SER A 77 -13.15 -8.62 -10.22
N ALA A 78 -13.44 -7.90 -9.14
CA ALA A 78 -14.35 -8.31 -8.08
C ALA A 78 -15.79 -7.92 -8.42
#